data_AF-A0A957A5Q7-F1
#
_entry.id   AF-A0A957A5Q7-F1
#
_cell.length_a   1.000
_cell.length_b   1.000
_cell.length_c   1.000
_cell.angle_alpha   90.00
_cell.angle_beta   90.00
_cell.angle_gamma   90.00
#
_symmetry.space_group_name_H-M   'P 1'
#
loop_
_entity.id
_entity.type
_entity.pdbx_description
1 polymer ?
#
loop_
_entity_poly.entity_id
_entity_poly.type
_entity_poly.pdbx_seq_one_letter_code
_entity_poly.pdbx_strand_id
1 'polypeptide(L)'
;MDYTSRLIIELASTPAVLYDNSWRLDLVSALAYIEAGANLIEGLATPVGAEQIHGQMLLIAYRSHQFVDNVANGIDNEDGDRLTAAGSDIQVIRGYITDLNQQVDTFCN
;
A
#
# COMPACT_ATOMS: atom_id res chain seq x y z
N MET A 1 -13.39 -21.55 9.49
CA MET A 1 -13.02 -20.72 8.32
C MET A 1 -13.53 -19.32 8.61
N ASP A 2 -12.62 -18.34 8.74
CA ASP A 2 -13.02 -16.96 9.01
C ASP A 2 -13.58 -16.30 7.74
N TYR A 3 -14.17 -15.12 7.91
CA TYR A 3 -14.84 -14.39 6.84
C TYR A 3 -13.88 -14.07 5.69
N THR A 4 -12.65 -13.69 6.00
CA THR A 4 -11.59 -13.35 5.04
C THR A 4 -11.22 -14.56 4.18
N SER A 5 -11.00 -15.71 4.80
CA SER A 5 -10.68 -16.98 4.13
C SER A 5 -11.81 -17.41 3.19
N ARG A 6 -13.06 -17.22 3.60
CA ARG A 6 -14.23 -17.55 2.78
C ARG A 6 -14.36 -16.61 1.57
N LEU A 7 -14.10 -15.32 1.77
CA LEU A 7 -14.12 -14.31 0.71
C LEU A 7 -13.04 -14.58 -0.35
N ILE A 8 -11.82 -14.94 0.07
CA ILE A 8 -10.72 -15.30 -0.83
C ILE A 8 -11.08 -16.52 -1.68
N ILE A 9 -11.69 -17.56 -1.08
CA ILE A 9 -12.12 -18.76 -1.81
C ILE A 9 -13.28 -18.45 -2.77
N GLU A 10 -14.26 -17.64 -2.36
CA GLU A 10 -15.37 -17.22 -3.23
C GLU A 10 -14.86 -16.40 -4.43
N LEU A 11 -13.91 -15.49 -4.19
CA LEU A 11 -13.27 -14.71 -5.25
C LEU A 11 -12.45 -15.62 -6.18
N ALA A 12 -11.59 -16.49 -5.65
CA ALA A 12 -10.81 -17.44 -6.46
C ALA A 12 -11.69 -18.38 -7.32
N SER A 13 -12.90 -18.70 -6.84
CA SER A 13 -13.84 -19.59 -7.54
C SER A 13 -14.72 -18.93 -8.61
N THR A 14 -14.53 -17.63 -8.90
CA THR A 14 -15.30 -16.87 -9.89
C THR A 14 -14.41 -16.39 -11.06
N PRO A 15 -14.09 -17.25 -12.05
CA PRO A 15 -12.93 -17.03 -12.93
C PRO A 15 -13.13 -15.98 -14.03
N ALA A 16 -14.36 -15.49 -14.26
CA ALA A 16 -14.67 -14.62 -15.41
C ALA A 16 -15.11 -13.20 -15.04
N VAL A 17 -15.46 -12.93 -13.77
CA VAL A 17 -15.96 -11.61 -13.33
C VAL A 17 -14.88 -10.76 -12.66
N LEU A 18 -13.81 -11.39 -12.16
CA LEU A 18 -12.74 -10.71 -11.42
C LEU A 18 -11.61 -10.13 -12.26
N TYR A 19 -11.59 -10.43 -13.56
CA TYR A 19 -10.46 -10.10 -14.44
C TYR A 19 -10.92 -9.57 -15.79
N ASP A 20 -11.98 -8.76 -15.81
CA ASP A 20 -12.22 -7.86 -16.92
C ASP A 20 -10.97 -6.96 -17.11
N ASN A 21 -10.61 -6.69 -18.37
CA ASN A 21 -9.48 -5.82 -18.72
C ASN A 21 -9.58 -4.46 -18.04
N SER A 22 -10.79 -3.93 -17.82
CA SER A 22 -11.01 -2.68 -17.09
C SER A 22 -10.51 -2.77 -15.65
N TRP A 23 -10.89 -3.83 -14.92
CA TRP A 23 -10.43 -4.08 -13.55
C TRP A 23 -8.90 -4.22 -13.47
N ARG A 24 -8.30 -4.94 -14.41
CA ARG A 24 -6.83 -5.09 -14.48
C ARG A 24 -6.13 -3.75 -14.71
N LEU A 25 -6.66 -2.93 -15.63
CA LEU A 25 -6.11 -1.60 -15.92
C LEU A 25 -6.25 -0.66 -14.72
N ASP A 26 -7.38 -0.68 -14.03
CA ASP A 26 -7.62 0.16 -12.84
C ASP A 26 -6.69 -0.24 -11.69
N LEU A 27 -6.50 -1.55 -11.46
CA LEU A 27 -5.60 -2.06 -10.44
C LEU A 27 -4.14 -1.70 -10.76
N VAL A 28 -3.67 -1.95 -11.98
CA VAL A 28 -2.31 -1.59 -12.41
C VAL A 28 -2.08 -0.09 -12.28
N SER A 29 -3.07 0.72 -12.66
CA SER A 29 -2.99 2.18 -12.50
C SER A 29 -2.88 2.58 -11.03
N ALA A 30 -3.69 2.00 -10.15
CA ALA A 30 -3.64 2.28 -8.72
C ALA A 30 -2.27 1.91 -8.11
N LEU A 31 -1.74 0.73 -8.43
CA LEU A 31 -0.41 0.31 -7.96
C LEU A 31 0.69 1.23 -8.49
N ALA A 32 0.63 1.63 -9.76
CA ALA A 32 1.58 2.58 -10.35
C ALA A 32 1.54 3.96 -9.68
N TYR A 33 0.35 4.47 -9.31
CA TYR A 33 0.25 5.74 -8.57
C TYR A 33 0.84 5.66 -7.17
N ILE A 34 0.64 4.54 -6.47
CA ILE A 34 1.23 4.31 -5.14
C ILE A 34 2.75 4.24 -5.25
N GLU A 35 3.26 3.47 -6.20
CA GLU A 35 4.69 3.34 -6.47
C GLU A 35 5.33 4.68 -6.84
N ALA A 36 4.69 5.46 -7.71
CA ALA A 36 5.15 6.80 -8.07
C ALA A 36 5.16 7.75 -6.85
N GLY A 37 4.13 7.70 -6.00
CA GLY A 37 4.07 8.48 -4.76
C GLY A 37 5.19 8.13 -3.79
N ALA A 38 5.51 6.85 -3.63
CA ALA A 38 6.60 6.39 -2.80
C ALA A 38 7.96 6.89 -3.33
N ASN A 39 8.23 6.75 -4.63
CA ASN A 39 9.43 7.28 -5.28
C ASN A 39 9.56 8.81 -5.13
N LEU A 40 8.45 9.54 -5.22
CA LEU A 40 8.45 10.99 -5.02
C LEU A 40 8.84 11.36 -3.58
N ILE A 41 8.33 10.64 -2.59
CA ILE A 41 8.68 10.85 -1.17
C ILE A 41 10.18 10.60 -0.94
N GLU A 42 10.73 9.52 -1.48
CA GLU A 42 12.17 9.20 -1.36
C GLU A 42 13.06 10.27 -2.01
N GLY A 43 12.56 10.92 -3.08
CA GLY A 43 13.26 12.00 -3.77
C GLY A 43 13.19 13.37 -3.06
N LEU A 44 12.40 13.52 -1.99
CA LEU A 44 12.31 14.78 -1.26
C LEU A 44 13.58 15.04 -0.46
N ALA A 45 14.10 16.26 -0.55
CA ALA A 45 15.14 16.70 0.38
C ALA A 45 14.55 16.83 1.79
N THR A 46 15.29 16.38 2.80
CA THR A 46 14.93 16.55 4.20
C THR A 46 14.81 18.03 4.55
N PRO A 47 13.64 18.55 4.96
CA PRO A 47 13.51 19.92 5.40
C PRO A 47 14.22 20.12 6.75
N VAL A 48 14.90 21.25 6.92
CA VAL A 48 15.60 21.60 8.17
C VAL A 48 14.60 21.67 9.32
N GLY A 49 14.84 20.91 10.39
CA GLY A 49 13.96 20.87 11.57
C GLY A 49 12.75 19.94 11.43
N ALA A 50 12.60 19.25 10.29
CA ALA A 50 11.52 18.29 10.04
C ALA A 50 12.06 16.86 9.84
N GLU A 51 13.21 16.53 10.43
CA GLU A 51 13.90 15.24 10.23
C GLU A 51 13.02 14.05 10.66
N GLN A 52 12.25 14.22 11.73
CA GLN A 52 11.33 13.18 12.21
C GLN A 52 10.14 12.97 11.27
N ILE A 53 9.54 14.06 10.79
CA ILE A 53 8.45 14.04 9.80
C ILE A 53 8.93 13.38 8.52
N HIS A 54 10.10 13.80 8.00
CA HIS A 54 10.69 13.21 6.81
C HIS A 54 11.01 11.72 7.00
N GLY A 55 11.56 11.33 8.17
CA GLY A 55 11.80 9.92 8.49
C GLY A 55 10.54 9.06 8.45
N GLN A 56 9.40 9.59 8.94
CA GLN A 56 8.12 8.89 8.83
C GLN A 56 7.60 8.80 7.39
N MET A 57 7.79 9.86 6.59
CA MET A 57 7.47 9.81 5.17
C MET A 57 8.26 8.70 4.47
N LEU A 58 9.56 8.55 4.76
CA LEU A 58 10.37 7.46 4.20
C LEU A 58 9.87 6.06 4.63
N LEU A 59 9.37 5.91 5.86
CA LEU A 59 8.73 4.65 6.28
C LEU A 59 7.43 4.37 5.51
N ILE A 60 6.64 5.39 5.21
CA ILE A 60 5.44 5.26 4.36
C ILE A 60 5.83 4.83 2.95
N ALA A 61 6.87 5.43 2.36
CA ALA A 61 7.36 5.07 1.03
C ALA A 61 7.82 3.60 1.00
N TYR A 62 8.67 3.20 1.95
CA TYR A 62 9.13 1.82 2.08
C TYR A 62 7.98 0.82 2.17
N ARG A 63 6.98 1.07 3.02
CA ARG A 63 5.82 0.18 3.13
C ARG A 63 4.94 0.19 1.89
N SER A 64 4.86 1.32 1.18
CA SER A 64 4.12 1.42 -0.08
C SER A 64 4.74 0.55 -1.16
N HIS A 65 6.07 0.51 -1.26
CA HIS A 65 6.78 -0.41 -2.16
C HIS A 65 6.51 -1.88 -1.81
N GLN A 66 6.57 -2.23 -0.51
CA GLN A 66 6.26 -3.59 -0.06
C GLN A 66 4.81 -3.99 -0.36
N PHE A 67 3.87 -3.08 -0.16
CA PHE A 67 2.47 -3.28 -0.50
C PHE A 67 2.31 -3.59 -2.00
N VAL A 68 2.90 -2.77 -2.88
CA VAL A 68 2.83 -2.96 -4.33
C VAL A 68 3.43 -4.32 -4.73
N ASP A 69 4.61 -4.67 -4.21
CA ASP A 69 5.26 -5.97 -4.48
C ASP A 69 4.40 -7.15 -4.01
N ASN A 70 3.82 -7.07 -2.81
CA ASN A 70 2.98 -8.12 -2.25
C ASN A 70 1.66 -8.29 -3.02
N VAL A 71 1.04 -7.20 -3.48
CA VAL A 71 -0.16 -7.29 -4.33
C VAL A 71 0.17 -7.86 -5.70
N ALA A 72 1.21 -7.34 -6.36
CA ALA A 72 1.60 -7.80 -7.70
C ALA A 72 1.96 -9.29 -7.68
N ASN A 73 2.86 -9.70 -6.78
CA ASN A 73 3.26 -11.11 -6.67
C ASN A 73 2.11 -12.00 -6.16
N GLY A 74 1.25 -11.50 -5.28
CA GLY A 74 0.08 -12.23 -4.79
C GLY A 74 -0.92 -12.54 -5.91
N ILE A 75 -1.12 -11.60 -6.85
CA ILE A 75 -1.99 -11.80 -8.01
C ILE A 75 -1.32 -12.68 -9.05
N ASP A 76 -0.08 -12.39 -9.43
CA ASP A 76 0.62 -13.12 -10.50
C ASP A 76 0.86 -14.60 -10.15
N ASN A 77 0.99 -14.91 -8.85
CA ASN A 77 1.24 -16.28 -8.37
C ASN A 77 0.05 -16.92 -7.62
N GLU A 78 -1.11 -16.26 -7.58
CA GLU A 78 -2.29 -16.72 -6.81
C GLU A 78 -1.97 -16.99 -5.31
N ASP A 79 -1.07 -16.19 -4.72
CA ASP A 79 -0.55 -16.36 -3.37
C ASP A 79 -1.35 -15.52 -2.34
N GLY A 80 -2.22 -16.19 -1.60
CA GLY A 80 -3.07 -15.57 -0.57
C GLY A 80 -2.32 -15.04 0.65
N ASP A 81 -1.13 -15.58 0.97
CA ASP A 81 -0.32 -15.09 2.09
C ASP A 81 0.30 -13.74 1.74
N ARG A 82 0.74 -13.57 0.48
CA ARG A 82 1.19 -12.28 -0.07
C ARG A 82 0.06 -11.24 -0.07
N LEU A 83 -1.15 -11.61 -0.47
CA LEU A 83 -2.31 -10.69 -0.40
C LEU A 83 -2.65 -10.31 1.05
N THR A 84 -2.49 -11.24 2.00
CA THR A 84 -2.67 -10.96 3.44
C THR A 84 -1.59 -10.02 3.97
N ALA A 85 -0.33 -10.21 3.56
CA ALA A 85 0.77 -9.31 3.90
C ALA A 85 0.53 -7.89 3.35
N ALA A 86 0.07 -7.75 2.11
CA ALA A 86 -0.34 -6.47 1.54
C ALA A 86 -1.45 -5.80 2.37
N GLY A 87 -2.44 -6.57 2.83
CA GLY A 87 -3.47 -6.07 3.74
C GLY A 87 -2.90 -5.50 5.04
N SER A 88 -1.87 -6.15 5.61
CA SER A 88 -1.14 -5.67 6.78
C SER A 88 -0.35 -4.39 6.50
N ASP A 89 0.35 -4.33 5.36
CA ASP A 89 1.12 -3.15 4.93
C ASP A 89 0.22 -1.92 4.85
N ILE A 90 -1.01 -2.03 4.31
CA ILE A 90 -1.99 -0.93 4.30
C ILE A 90 -2.31 -0.42 5.71
N GLN A 91 -2.48 -1.30 6.69
CA GLN A 91 -2.81 -0.88 8.06
C GLN A 91 -1.63 -0.14 8.69
N VAL A 92 -0.41 -0.60 8.45
CA VAL A 92 0.81 0.06 8.92
C VAL A 92 0.96 1.44 8.26
N ILE A 93 0.77 1.53 6.94
CA ILE A 93 0.78 2.80 6.19
C ILE A 93 -0.23 3.79 6.77
N ARG A 94 -1.47 3.34 7.04
CA ARG A 94 -2.51 4.18 7.66
C ARG A 94 -2.10 4.69 9.05
N GLY A 95 -1.47 3.84 9.86
CA GLY A 95 -0.93 4.23 11.16
C GLY A 95 0.11 5.35 11.02
N TYR A 96 1.09 5.15 10.15
CA TYR A 96 2.11 6.18 9.89
C TYR A 96 1.55 7.48 9.33
N ILE A 97 0.57 7.44 8.43
CA ILE A 97 -0.09 8.67 7.93
C ILE A 97 -0.81 9.41 9.06
N THR A 98 -1.46 8.67 9.96
CA THR A 98 -2.17 9.28 11.11
C THR A 98 -1.18 9.97 12.05
N ASP A 99 -0.08 9.29 12.39
CA ASP A 99 0.98 9.85 13.24
C ASP A 99 1.67 11.05 12.57
N LEU A 100 1.91 10.97 11.25
CA LEU A 100 2.53 12.02 10.47
C LEU A 100 1.67 13.29 10.46
N ASN A 101 0.36 13.15 10.26
CA ASN A 101 -0.57 14.30 10.31
C ASN A 101 -0.48 15.01 11.66
N GLN A 102 -0.44 14.26 12.77
CA GLN A 102 -0.32 14.84 14.11
C GLN A 102 1.04 15.57 14.31
N GLN A 103 2.13 15.05 13.74
CA GLN A 103 3.44 15.69 13.80
C GLN A 103 3.50 16.96 12.97
N VAL A 104 2.92 16.94 11.76
CA VAL A 104 2.82 18.13 10.91
C VAL A 104 2.00 19.22 11.59
N ASP A 105 0.85 18.88 12.19
CA ASP A 105 0.05 19.83 12.97
C ASP A 105 0.85 20.43 14.13
N THR A 106 1.68 19.64 14.81
CA THR A 106 2.53 20.12 15.91
C THR A 106 3.66 21.01 15.41
N PHE A 107 4.25 20.71 14.24
CA PHE A 107 5.36 21.47 13.66
C PHE A 107 4.91 22.84 13.10
N CYS A 108 3.68 22.92 12.61
CA CYS A 108 3.12 24.14 12.00
C CYS A 108 2.49 25.12 13.00
N ASN A 109 2.36 24.75 14.28
CA ASN A 109 1.79 25.57 15.36
C ASN A 109 2.87 26.05 16.35
#